data_AF-A0A0B5H5T3-F1
#
_entry.id   AF-A0A0B5H5T3-F1
#
_cell.length_a   1.000
_cell.length_b   1.000
_cell.length_c   1.000
_cell.angle_alpha   90.00
_cell.angle_beta   90.00
_cell.angle_gamma   90.00
#
_symmetry.space_group_name_H-M   'P 1'
#
loop_
_entity.id
_entity.type
_entity.pdbx_description
1 polymer ?
#
loop_
_entity_poly.entity_id
_entity_poly.type
_entity_poly.pdbx_seq_one_letter_code
_entity_poly.pdbx_strand_id
1 'polypeptide(L)'
;MEEMFEEGTWPFKEAQKRSDFTDDPSNDGKLGELILFLFVDAVLDIPMVSHKIAWTQEPVQEVKGSDGLFYGIYDGKESLALSESKIHKRRHDALRNSLESIKRFHDHRGNTKTNHELNVAAKNLSSNLSEAKIQKLMDLFTGRDTSYQQIHPIFAAYNESWMLDIQAESDDEEELRERVTSELRDSGVKQYLINKLNEDEYQSLKKYQLIFFLLPLEDVDSFRKELQHAIYPFKNS
;
A
#
# COMPACT_ATOMS: atom_id res chain seq x y z
N MET A 1 13.03 5.22 -21.09
CA MET A 1 13.29 3.78 -20.87
C MET A 1 14.44 3.31 -21.75
N GLU A 2 14.43 3.58 -23.07
CA GLU A 2 15.56 3.28 -23.97
C GLU A 2 16.86 4.00 -23.61
N GLU A 3 16.84 5.30 -23.29
CA GLU A 3 18.05 6.05 -22.88
C GLU A 3 18.75 5.48 -21.64
N MET A 4 18.00 4.85 -20.72
CA MET A 4 18.55 4.32 -19.47
C MET A 4 19.27 2.97 -19.67
N PHE A 5 18.96 2.24 -20.75
CA PHE A 5 19.67 1.00 -21.09
C PHE A 5 21.05 1.27 -21.72
N GLU A 6 21.24 2.42 -22.36
CA GLU A 6 22.52 2.81 -22.98
C GLU A 6 23.57 3.25 -21.95
N GLU A 7 23.17 3.77 -20.79
CA GLU A 7 24.08 4.24 -19.74
C GLU A 7 24.56 3.15 -18.75
N GLY A 8 24.16 1.89 -18.95
CA GLY A 8 24.60 0.76 -18.11
C GLY A 8 24.07 0.78 -16.67
N THR A 9 23.17 1.71 -16.33
CA THR A 9 22.50 1.77 -15.04
C THR A 9 21.23 0.92 -15.12
N TRP A 10 21.31 -0.32 -14.63
CA TRP A 10 20.13 -1.19 -14.54
C TRP A 10 19.28 -0.73 -13.35
N PRO A 11 18.11 -0.10 -13.56
CA PRO A 11 17.32 0.47 -12.46
C PRO A 11 16.89 -0.61 -11.46
N PHE A 12 16.68 -1.83 -11.96
CA PHE A 12 16.45 -3.01 -11.15
C PHE A 12 17.64 -3.35 -10.24
N LYS A 13 18.88 -3.36 -10.74
CA LYS A 13 20.07 -3.65 -9.91
C LYS A 13 20.33 -2.56 -8.87
N GLU A 14 20.06 -1.30 -9.19
CA GLU A 14 20.19 -0.20 -8.23
C GLU A 14 19.07 -0.22 -7.17
N ALA A 15 17.83 -0.55 -7.56
CA ALA A 15 16.76 -0.83 -6.61
C ALA A 15 17.12 -2.01 -5.69
N GLN A 16 17.71 -3.08 -6.25
CA GLN A 16 18.14 -4.24 -5.47
C GLN A 16 19.25 -3.92 -4.46
N LYS A 17 20.24 -3.10 -4.83
CA LYS A 17 21.32 -2.66 -3.93
C LYS A 17 20.82 -1.75 -2.81
N ARG A 18 19.79 -0.94 -3.08
CA ARG A 18 19.21 0.00 -2.11
C ARG A 18 18.14 -0.64 -1.22
N SER A 19 17.76 -1.88 -1.50
CA SER A 19 16.66 -2.52 -0.80
C SER A 19 17.15 -3.53 0.24
N ASP A 20 17.03 -3.16 1.52
CA ASP A 20 17.37 -4.00 2.68
C ASP A 20 16.32 -5.10 2.95
N PHE A 21 15.90 -5.87 1.93
CA PHE A 21 14.95 -6.98 2.14
C PHE A 21 15.64 -8.08 2.94
N THR A 22 15.00 -8.58 4.00
CA THR A 22 15.55 -9.67 4.82
C THR A 22 15.53 -11.00 4.07
N ASP A 23 16.41 -11.94 4.45
CA ASP A 23 16.44 -13.29 3.87
C ASP A 23 15.15 -14.08 4.16
N ASP A 24 14.41 -13.69 5.20
CA ASP A 24 13.07 -14.21 5.50
C ASP A 24 12.00 -13.16 5.14
N PRO A 25 11.17 -13.39 4.10
CA PRO A 25 10.08 -12.50 3.71
C PRO A 25 8.85 -12.64 4.62
N SER A 26 8.83 -13.58 5.56
CA SER A 26 7.66 -13.86 6.41
C SER A 26 7.25 -12.67 7.29
N ASN A 27 8.21 -11.79 7.60
CA ASN A 27 8.01 -10.60 8.45
C ASN A 27 8.29 -9.27 7.74
N ASP A 28 8.64 -9.30 6.44
CA ASP A 28 8.96 -8.08 5.70
C ASP A 28 7.71 -7.51 5.01
N GLY A 29 7.30 -6.31 5.44
CA GLY A 29 6.16 -5.59 4.86
C GLY A 29 6.44 -5.03 3.46
N LYS A 30 7.72 -4.88 3.08
CA LYS A 30 8.15 -4.16 1.87
C LYS A 30 7.58 -4.73 0.57
N LEU A 31 7.33 -6.04 0.50
CA LEU A 31 6.70 -6.66 -0.67
C LEU A 31 5.25 -6.18 -0.86
N GLY A 32 4.49 -6.06 0.24
CA GLY A 32 3.15 -5.49 0.22
C GLY A 32 3.17 -4.01 -0.12
N GLU A 33 4.13 -3.26 0.42
CA GLU A 33 4.32 -1.83 0.11
C GLU A 33 4.59 -1.61 -1.40
N LEU A 34 5.41 -2.48 -2.01
CA LEU A 34 5.71 -2.42 -3.45
C LEU A 34 4.48 -2.72 -4.33
N ILE A 35 3.70 -3.75 -4.01
CA ILE A 35 2.47 -4.06 -4.77
C ILE A 35 1.47 -2.91 -4.65
N LEU A 36 1.27 -2.40 -3.43
CA LEU A 36 0.35 -1.31 -3.19
C LEU A 36 0.76 -0.05 -3.96
N PHE A 37 2.06 0.25 -4.03
CA PHE A 37 2.58 1.30 -4.88
C PHE A 37 2.15 1.12 -6.34
N LEU A 38 2.37 -0.07 -6.91
CA LEU A 38 2.00 -0.36 -8.30
C LEU A 38 0.49 -0.22 -8.54
N PHE A 39 -0.35 -0.64 -7.58
CA PHE A 39 -1.80 -0.51 -7.72
C PHE A 39 -2.29 0.93 -7.59
N VAL A 40 -1.73 1.73 -6.68
CA VAL A 40 -2.10 3.15 -6.57
C VAL A 40 -1.69 3.91 -7.83
N ASP A 41 -0.48 3.65 -8.35
CA ASP A 41 0.02 4.29 -9.56
C ASP A 41 -0.78 3.85 -10.81
N ALA A 42 -0.94 2.54 -11.02
CA ALA A 42 -1.54 2.02 -12.24
C ALA A 42 -3.08 2.07 -12.26
N VAL A 43 -3.75 1.95 -11.11
CA VAL A 43 -5.23 1.87 -11.05
C VAL A 43 -5.85 3.20 -10.65
N LEU A 44 -5.25 3.94 -9.72
CA LEU A 44 -5.80 5.21 -9.26
C LEU A 44 -5.26 6.42 -10.04
N ASP A 45 -4.18 6.24 -10.81
CA ASP A 45 -3.48 7.30 -11.54
C ASP A 45 -3.06 8.46 -10.61
N ILE A 46 -2.74 8.12 -9.37
CA ILE A 46 -2.31 9.10 -8.36
C ILE A 46 -0.80 9.03 -8.27
N PRO A 47 -0.09 10.04 -8.79
CA PRO A 47 1.35 10.05 -8.75
C PRO A 47 1.84 10.06 -7.30
N MET A 48 2.97 9.42 -7.20
CA MET A 48 3.58 8.98 -5.99
C MET A 48 4.55 10.07 -5.46
N VAL A 49 4.49 10.38 -4.15
CA VAL A 49 5.10 11.60 -3.61
C VAL A 49 6.09 11.36 -2.45
N SER A 50 5.88 10.34 -1.61
CA SER A 50 6.88 9.89 -0.62
C SER A 50 6.67 8.42 -0.20
N HIS A 51 7.78 7.65 -0.11
CA HIS A 51 7.79 6.20 0.15
C HIS A 51 8.79 5.83 1.21
N LYS A 52 8.45 4.80 1.97
CA LYS A 52 9.32 4.14 2.93
C LYS A 52 10.45 3.34 2.27
N ILE A 53 10.24 2.83 1.05
CA ILE A 53 11.22 2.03 0.29
C ILE A 53 12.50 2.82 -0.08
N ALA A 54 12.46 4.15 -0.11
CA ALA A 54 13.63 4.96 -0.46
C ALA A 54 14.70 5.07 0.65
N TRP A 55 14.46 4.53 1.86
CA TRP A 55 15.30 4.82 3.02
C TRP A 55 15.68 3.57 3.82
N THR A 56 16.86 3.03 3.53
CA THR A 56 17.56 2.07 4.38
C THR A 56 18.95 2.61 4.72
N GLN A 57 19.02 3.69 5.50
CA GLN A 57 20.21 4.03 6.28
C GLN A 57 19.80 4.65 7.63
N GLU A 58 20.16 3.91 8.68
CA GLU A 58 20.14 4.24 10.13
C GLU A 58 18.88 4.04 10.99
N PRO A 59 19.06 3.55 12.24
CA PRO A 59 18.03 2.92 13.05
C PRO A 59 17.20 3.95 13.81
N VAL A 60 16.39 4.74 13.11
CA VAL A 60 15.33 5.52 13.75
C VAL A 60 14.07 4.67 13.79
N GLN A 61 14.06 3.81 14.81
CA GLN A 61 12.89 3.25 15.49
C GLN A 61 11.54 3.41 14.77
N GLU A 62 11.05 2.33 14.15
CA GLU A 62 9.63 1.95 14.17
C GLU A 62 8.62 3.10 13.99
N VAL A 63 8.83 4.00 13.01
CA VAL A 63 7.95 5.17 12.80
C VAL A 63 6.72 4.76 11.98
N LYS A 64 5.70 4.29 12.70
CA LYS A 64 4.37 3.88 12.24
C LYS A 64 3.56 5.09 11.76
N GLY A 65 3.28 5.22 10.45
CA GLY A 65 2.40 6.29 9.94
C GLY A 65 1.58 5.91 8.69
N SER A 66 2.22 5.39 7.64
CA SER A 66 1.57 4.77 6.47
C SER A 66 2.63 4.06 5.63
N ASP A 67 2.21 3.08 4.83
CA ASP A 67 3.12 2.33 3.94
C ASP A 67 3.52 3.14 2.69
N GLY A 68 2.77 4.22 2.38
CA GLY A 68 3.08 5.14 1.29
C GLY A 68 2.22 6.40 1.32
N LEU A 69 2.78 7.51 0.85
CA LEU A 69 2.14 8.82 0.76
C LEU A 69 2.10 9.27 -0.71
N PHE A 70 0.89 9.53 -1.21
CA PHE A 70 0.65 9.92 -2.59
C PHE A 70 -0.15 11.21 -2.63
N TYR A 71 0.05 11.99 -3.68
CA TYR A 71 -0.70 13.22 -3.87
C TYR A 71 -0.93 13.46 -5.36
N GLY A 72 -2.20 13.65 -5.71
CA GLY A 72 -2.60 13.80 -7.09
C GLY A 72 -4.08 14.14 -7.21
N ILE A 73 -4.63 13.91 -8.39
CA ILE A 73 -6.06 14.09 -8.66
C ILE A 73 -6.71 12.71 -8.62
N TYR A 74 -7.74 12.56 -7.79
CA TYR A 74 -8.58 11.37 -7.76
C TYR A 74 -10.04 11.82 -7.81
N ASP A 75 -10.82 11.23 -8.72
CA ASP A 75 -12.22 11.59 -8.96
C ASP A 75 -12.44 13.13 -9.12
N GLY A 76 -11.54 13.76 -9.89
CA GLY A 76 -11.58 15.19 -10.18
C GLY A 76 -11.21 16.12 -9.01
N LYS A 77 -10.72 15.59 -7.89
CA LYS A 77 -10.35 16.37 -6.69
C LYS A 77 -8.90 16.18 -6.31
N GLU A 78 -8.25 17.24 -5.86
CA GLU A 78 -6.95 17.14 -5.17
C GLU A 78 -7.08 16.20 -3.99
N SER A 79 -6.20 15.20 -3.93
CA SER A 79 -6.32 14.07 -3.03
C SER A 79 -4.98 13.75 -2.40
N LEU A 80 -4.98 13.59 -1.08
CA LEU A 80 -3.86 13.04 -0.31
C LEU A 80 -4.18 11.57 0.01
N ALA A 81 -3.35 10.66 -0.50
CA ALA A 81 -3.50 9.24 -0.26
C ALA A 81 -2.50 8.75 0.78
N LEU A 82 -3.01 8.10 1.83
CA LEU A 82 -2.22 7.41 2.84
C LEU A 82 -2.51 5.93 2.73
N SER A 83 -1.54 5.19 2.20
CA SER A 83 -1.75 3.81 1.81
C SER A 83 -1.33 2.83 2.91
N GLU A 84 -2.01 1.69 3.00
CA GLU A 84 -1.71 0.62 3.96
C GLU A 84 -1.70 -0.75 3.27
N SER A 85 -0.67 -1.56 3.50
CA SER A 85 -0.52 -2.90 2.95
C SER A 85 -0.53 -3.96 4.05
N LYS A 86 -1.28 -5.04 3.81
CA LYS A 86 -1.44 -6.15 4.74
C LYS A 86 -1.49 -7.47 3.99
N ILE A 87 -0.44 -8.27 4.17
CA ILE A 87 -0.39 -9.66 3.71
C ILE A 87 -0.50 -10.53 4.97
N HIS A 88 -1.64 -11.19 5.18
CA HIS A 88 -1.88 -12.04 6.34
C HIS A 88 -2.62 -13.31 5.94
N LYS A 89 -2.28 -14.45 6.56
CA LYS A 89 -2.98 -15.73 6.29
C LYS A 89 -4.50 -15.65 6.44
N ARG A 90 -5.01 -14.86 7.39
CA ARG A 90 -6.45 -14.72 7.63
C ARG A 90 -6.98 -13.39 7.09
N ARG A 91 -8.04 -13.46 6.28
CA ARG A 91 -8.77 -12.28 5.78
C ARG A 91 -9.12 -11.27 6.88
N HIS A 92 -9.68 -11.76 7.99
CA HIS A 92 -10.06 -10.93 9.12
C HIS A 92 -8.88 -10.09 9.65
N ASP A 93 -7.69 -10.69 9.73
CA ASP A 93 -6.52 -10.02 10.28
C ASP A 93 -5.98 -8.98 9.30
N ALA A 94 -5.95 -9.28 7.99
CA ALA A 94 -5.58 -8.31 6.97
C ALA A 94 -6.46 -7.05 7.00
N LEU A 95 -7.78 -7.24 7.05
CA LEU A 95 -8.73 -6.13 7.02
C LEU A 95 -8.74 -5.34 8.33
N ARG A 96 -8.82 -6.03 9.49
CA ARG A 96 -8.83 -5.36 10.80
C ARG A 96 -7.53 -4.59 11.05
N ASN A 97 -6.38 -5.20 10.81
CA ASN A 97 -5.09 -4.56 11.04
C ASN A 97 -4.90 -3.33 10.12
N SER A 98 -5.48 -3.35 8.90
CA SER A 98 -5.49 -2.19 8.01
C SER A 98 -6.29 -1.04 8.62
N LEU A 99 -7.54 -1.30 9.05
CA LEU A 99 -8.40 -0.29 9.66
C LEU A 99 -7.80 0.29 10.95
N GLU A 100 -7.19 -0.56 11.78
CA GLU A 100 -6.50 -0.12 13.00
C GLU A 100 -5.32 0.80 12.70
N SER A 101 -4.58 0.53 11.62
CA SER A 101 -3.43 1.35 11.24
C SER A 101 -3.86 2.72 10.75
N ILE A 102 -4.89 2.78 9.90
CA ILE A 102 -5.50 4.03 9.45
C ILE A 102 -6.11 4.80 10.62
N LYS A 103 -6.81 4.12 11.53
CA LYS A 103 -7.37 4.76 12.73
C LYS A 103 -6.28 5.40 13.59
N ARG A 104 -5.17 4.69 13.84
CA ARG A 104 -4.05 5.21 14.64
C ARG A 104 -3.46 6.48 14.03
N PHE A 105 -3.41 6.59 12.71
CA PHE A 105 -2.97 7.80 12.03
C PHE A 105 -3.88 9.01 12.33
N HIS A 106 -5.18 8.79 12.51
CA HIS A 106 -6.19 9.84 12.71
C HIS A 106 -6.58 10.12 14.18
N ASP A 107 -6.02 9.40 15.16
CA ASP A 107 -6.42 9.54 16.55
C ASP A 107 -5.89 10.85 17.17
N HIS A 108 -6.70 11.55 17.98
CA HIS A 108 -6.53 12.97 18.33
C HIS A 108 -5.36 13.27 19.30
N ARG A 109 -4.84 12.26 20.01
CA ARG A 109 -3.54 12.38 20.71
C ARG A 109 -2.35 12.46 19.74
N GLY A 110 -2.64 12.21 18.46
CA GLY A 110 -1.72 12.14 17.35
C GLY A 110 -1.66 13.39 16.48
N ASN A 111 -2.44 14.46 16.65
CA ASN A 111 -2.28 15.65 15.78
C ASN A 111 -0.83 16.20 15.75
N THR A 112 -0.11 16.10 16.89
CA THR A 112 1.32 16.41 16.95
C THR A 112 2.21 15.34 16.29
N LYS A 113 1.80 14.06 16.33
CA LYS A 113 2.48 12.94 15.67
C LYS A 113 2.23 12.90 14.16
N THR A 114 0.99 13.04 13.70
CA THR A 114 0.60 13.22 12.30
C THR A 114 1.33 14.41 11.70
N ASN A 115 1.35 15.57 12.35
CA ASN A 115 2.15 16.71 11.87
C ASN A 115 3.66 16.43 11.91
N HIS A 116 4.17 15.68 12.89
CA HIS A 116 5.57 15.28 12.93
C HIS A 116 5.93 14.30 11.81
N GLU A 117 5.08 13.32 11.53
CA GLU A 117 5.19 12.31 10.48
C GLU A 117 5.08 12.95 9.09
N LEU A 118 4.12 13.85 8.90
CA LEU A 118 3.99 14.64 7.69
C LEU A 118 5.19 15.59 7.50
N ASN A 119 5.75 16.15 8.59
CA ASN A 119 7.00 16.90 8.55
C ASN A 119 8.23 16.02 8.23
N VAL A 120 8.24 14.76 8.67
CA VAL A 120 9.28 13.79 8.31
C VAL A 120 9.14 13.38 6.84
N ALA A 121 7.91 13.12 6.35
CA ALA A 121 7.65 12.84 4.95
C ALA A 121 8.01 14.04 4.05
N ALA A 122 7.70 15.26 4.48
CA ALA A 122 8.10 16.52 3.83
C ALA A 122 9.63 16.65 3.66
N LYS A 123 10.39 16.26 4.69
CA LYS A 123 11.87 16.29 4.64
C LYS A 123 12.46 15.22 3.73
N ASN A 124 11.64 14.24 3.35
CA ASN A 124 12.02 13.06 2.56
C ASN A 124 11.19 12.95 1.27
N LEU A 125 10.73 14.09 0.74
CA LEU A 125 10.04 14.18 -0.53
C LEU A 125 10.95 13.72 -1.67
N SER A 126 10.37 12.99 -2.61
CA SER A 126 11.12 12.45 -3.74
C SER A 126 11.82 13.56 -4.53
N SER A 127 13.08 13.32 -4.91
CA SER A 127 13.93 14.31 -5.59
C SER A 127 13.44 14.71 -6.99
N ASN A 128 12.47 13.97 -7.53
CA ASN A 128 11.81 14.25 -8.80
C ASN A 128 10.61 15.22 -8.68
N LEU A 129 10.31 15.74 -7.48
CA LEU A 129 9.21 16.68 -7.27
C LEU A 129 9.67 18.12 -7.54
N SER A 130 8.84 18.87 -8.29
CA SER A 130 9.05 20.32 -8.47
C SER A 130 8.90 21.08 -7.15
N GLU A 131 9.61 22.19 -6.99
CA GLU A 131 9.54 23.07 -5.81
C GLU A 131 8.11 23.52 -5.47
N ALA A 132 7.28 23.78 -6.48
CA ALA A 132 5.86 24.11 -6.29
C ALA A 132 5.05 22.96 -5.67
N LYS A 133 5.31 21.71 -6.07
CA LYS A 133 4.70 20.52 -5.45
C LYS A 133 5.18 20.35 -4.01
N ILE A 134 6.48 20.54 -3.76
CA ILE A 134 7.04 20.48 -2.40
C ILE A 134 6.36 21.50 -1.49
N GLN A 135 6.22 22.75 -1.93
CA GLN A 135 5.56 23.79 -1.16
C GLN A 135 4.07 23.49 -0.92
N LYS A 136 3.34 23.02 -1.95
CA LYS A 136 1.94 22.60 -1.82
C LYS A 136 1.80 21.46 -0.80
N LEU A 137 2.66 20.45 -0.84
CA LEU A 137 2.68 19.35 0.12
C LEU A 137 2.97 19.84 1.54
N MET A 138 3.92 20.76 1.70
CA MET A 138 4.20 21.41 2.98
C MET A 138 2.98 22.17 3.52
N ASP A 139 2.25 22.88 2.67
CA ASP A 139 1.05 23.62 3.08
C ASP A 139 -0.11 22.68 3.45
N LEU A 140 -0.26 21.55 2.75
CA LEU A 140 -1.20 20.48 3.11
C LEU A 140 -0.85 19.84 4.45
N PHE A 141 0.44 19.57 4.68
CA PHE A 141 0.96 18.90 5.88
C PHE A 141 0.97 19.79 7.12
N THR A 142 1.08 21.10 6.93
CA THR A 142 0.99 22.09 8.02
C THR A 142 -0.45 22.55 8.27
N GLY A 143 -1.43 22.02 7.53
CA GLY A 143 -2.84 22.38 7.66
C GLY A 143 -3.16 23.79 7.20
N ARG A 144 -2.25 24.44 6.46
CA ARG A 144 -2.46 25.76 5.85
C ARG A 144 -3.39 25.68 4.64
N ASP A 145 -3.40 24.51 4.00
CA ASP A 145 -4.34 24.16 2.95
C ASP A 145 -5.11 22.90 3.36
N THR A 146 -6.44 22.99 3.36
CA THR A 146 -7.36 21.89 3.65
C THR A 146 -8.27 21.56 2.46
N SER A 147 -8.03 22.17 1.29
CA SER A 147 -8.83 21.96 0.08
C SER A 147 -8.42 20.68 -0.66
N TYR A 148 -8.39 19.56 0.04
CA TYR A 148 -8.09 18.24 -0.52
C TYR A 148 -8.97 17.18 0.16
N GLN A 149 -9.25 16.11 -0.57
CA GLN A 149 -9.85 14.92 0.04
C GLN A 149 -8.77 13.96 0.54
N GLN A 150 -9.08 13.25 1.62
CA GLN A 150 -8.22 12.19 2.14
C GLN A 150 -8.76 10.84 1.69
N ILE A 151 -7.88 10.07 1.07
CA ILE A 151 -8.18 8.71 0.62
C ILE A 151 -7.18 7.73 1.23
N HIS A 152 -7.60 6.48 1.38
CA HIS A 152 -6.79 5.40 1.93
C HIS A 152 -6.84 4.18 1.00
N PRO A 153 -5.87 4.07 0.08
CA PRO A 153 -5.65 2.85 -0.68
C PRO A 153 -5.14 1.75 0.24
N ILE A 154 -5.79 0.59 0.23
CA ILE A 154 -5.51 -0.51 1.15
C ILE A 154 -5.29 -1.77 0.33
N PHE A 155 -4.10 -2.33 0.38
CA PHE A 155 -3.83 -3.64 -0.19
C PHE A 155 -3.96 -4.71 0.88
N ALA A 156 -4.87 -5.66 0.68
CA ALA A 156 -5.10 -6.77 1.60
C ALA A 156 -5.02 -8.10 0.86
N ALA A 157 -3.95 -8.86 1.13
CA ALA A 157 -3.76 -10.21 0.61
C ALA A 157 -3.91 -11.26 1.71
N TYR A 158 -4.61 -12.35 1.41
CA TYR A 158 -4.96 -13.37 2.41
C TYR A 158 -5.31 -14.73 1.80
N ASN A 159 -5.19 -15.80 2.60
CA ASN A 159 -5.56 -17.13 2.14
C ASN A 159 -7.08 -17.24 2.03
N GLU A 160 -7.55 -17.86 0.95
CA GLU A 160 -8.92 -18.28 0.75
C GLU A 160 -8.95 -19.74 0.30
N SER A 161 -9.70 -20.59 1.03
CA SER A 161 -9.69 -22.03 0.76
C SER A 161 -10.24 -22.40 -0.62
N TRP A 162 -11.15 -21.58 -1.16
CA TRP A 162 -11.77 -21.78 -2.47
C TRP A 162 -10.84 -21.43 -3.63
N MET A 163 -9.68 -20.82 -3.39
CA MET A 163 -8.78 -20.39 -4.47
C MET A 163 -8.26 -21.59 -5.27
N LEU A 164 -7.82 -22.64 -4.58
CA LEU A 164 -7.32 -23.87 -5.20
C LEU A 164 -8.39 -24.55 -6.05
N ASP A 165 -9.62 -24.61 -5.54
CA ASP A 165 -10.74 -25.22 -6.25
C ASP A 165 -11.05 -24.44 -7.53
N ILE A 166 -11.13 -23.11 -7.45
CA ILE A 166 -11.39 -22.26 -8.61
C ILE A 166 -10.28 -22.36 -9.65
N GLN A 167 -9.01 -22.37 -9.25
CA GLN A 167 -7.90 -22.51 -10.20
C GLN A 167 -7.88 -23.87 -10.88
N ALA A 168 -8.21 -24.94 -10.16
CA ALA A 168 -8.25 -26.29 -10.72
C ALA A 168 -9.42 -26.50 -11.68
N GLU A 169 -10.51 -25.78 -11.47
CA GLU A 169 -11.76 -25.92 -12.21
C GLU A 169 -11.93 -24.85 -13.32
N SER A 170 -11.02 -23.89 -13.47
CA SER A 170 -11.09 -22.88 -14.53
C SER A 170 -10.30 -23.32 -15.75
N ASP A 171 -10.90 -23.22 -16.94
CA ASP A 171 -10.27 -23.63 -18.20
C ASP A 171 -9.25 -22.60 -18.72
N ASP A 172 -9.45 -21.32 -18.41
CA ASP A 172 -8.58 -20.22 -18.82
C ASP A 172 -8.54 -19.04 -17.82
N GLU A 173 -7.75 -18.01 -18.15
CA GLU A 173 -7.56 -16.81 -17.31
C GLU A 173 -8.83 -15.96 -17.18
N GLU A 174 -9.67 -15.91 -18.21
CA GLU A 174 -10.90 -15.11 -18.21
C GLU A 174 -11.91 -15.74 -17.25
N GLU A 175 -12.12 -17.06 -17.35
CA GLU A 175 -12.98 -17.80 -16.42
C GLU A 175 -12.47 -17.70 -14.98
N LEU A 176 -11.17 -17.87 -14.76
CA LEU A 176 -10.56 -17.71 -13.43
C LEU A 176 -10.89 -16.34 -12.84
N ARG A 177 -10.74 -15.26 -13.63
CA ARG A 177 -11.02 -13.89 -13.19
C ARG A 177 -12.50 -13.70 -12.84
N GLU A 178 -13.41 -14.22 -13.66
CA GLU A 178 -14.84 -14.14 -13.40
C GLU A 178 -15.22 -14.85 -12.10
N ARG A 179 -14.69 -16.06 -11.90
CA ARG A 179 -14.99 -16.88 -10.72
C ARG A 179 -14.42 -16.28 -9.44
N VAL A 180 -13.17 -15.81 -9.44
CA VAL A 180 -12.58 -15.06 -8.31
C VAL A 180 -13.40 -13.81 -7.99
N THR A 181 -13.87 -13.08 -9.01
CA THR A 181 -14.70 -11.89 -8.83
C THR A 181 -16.05 -12.23 -8.21
N SER A 182 -16.66 -13.36 -8.61
CA SER A 182 -17.91 -13.85 -8.05
C SER A 182 -17.75 -14.24 -6.58
N GLU A 183 -16.74 -15.05 -6.25
CA GLU A 183 -16.47 -15.45 -4.86
C GLU A 183 -16.18 -14.25 -3.97
N LEU A 184 -15.38 -13.28 -4.44
CA LEU A 184 -15.12 -12.08 -3.66
C LEU A 184 -16.40 -11.29 -3.39
N ARG A 185 -17.32 -11.22 -4.35
CA ARG A 185 -18.61 -10.55 -4.19
C ARG A 185 -19.48 -11.23 -3.13
N ASP A 186 -19.46 -12.56 -3.11
CA ASP A 186 -20.31 -13.39 -2.24
C ASP A 186 -19.65 -13.72 -0.88
N SER A 187 -18.34 -13.49 -0.74
CA SER A 187 -17.51 -13.77 0.45
C SER A 187 -17.96 -13.07 1.74
N GLY A 188 -18.87 -12.08 1.62
CA GLY A 188 -19.30 -11.23 2.71
C GLY A 188 -18.27 -10.16 3.11
N VAL A 189 -17.15 -10.02 2.40
CA VAL A 189 -16.08 -9.06 2.74
C VAL A 189 -16.59 -7.62 2.81
N LYS A 190 -17.46 -7.23 1.87
CA LYS A 190 -18.08 -5.91 1.84
C LYS A 190 -18.94 -5.67 3.08
N GLN A 191 -19.78 -6.65 3.44
CA GLN A 191 -20.64 -6.55 4.61
C GLN A 191 -19.82 -6.52 5.91
N TYR A 192 -18.75 -7.32 5.99
CA TYR A 192 -17.81 -7.29 7.10
C TYR A 192 -17.20 -5.89 7.28
N LEU A 193 -16.70 -5.27 6.21
CA LEU A 193 -16.13 -3.92 6.26
C LEU A 193 -17.16 -2.86 6.67
N ILE A 194 -18.39 -2.93 6.12
CA ILE A 194 -19.49 -2.04 6.52
C ILE A 194 -19.80 -2.18 8.01
N ASN A 195 -19.90 -3.42 8.51
CA ASN A 195 -20.16 -3.70 9.92
C ASN A 195 -19.02 -3.15 10.80
N LYS A 196 -17.77 -3.38 10.42
CA LYS A 196 -16.59 -2.85 11.12
C LYS A 196 -16.61 -1.34 11.19
N LEU A 197 -16.90 -0.65 10.09
CA LEU A 197 -16.99 0.81 10.07
C LEU A 197 -18.13 1.36 10.92
N ASN A 198 -19.19 0.58 11.19
CA ASN A 198 -20.28 0.97 12.07
C ASN A 198 -19.94 0.85 13.57
N GLU A 199 -18.91 0.09 13.95
CA GLU A 199 -18.43 0.01 15.33
C GLU A 199 -17.88 1.37 15.77
N ASP A 200 -18.21 1.81 16.99
CA ASP A 200 -17.83 3.13 17.53
C ASP A 200 -16.32 3.41 17.42
N GLU A 201 -15.50 2.36 17.50
CA GLU A 201 -14.05 2.46 17.34
C GLU A 201 -13.60 2.96 15.96
N TYR A 202 -14.32 2.60 14.89
CA TYR A 202 -13.93 2.90 13.49
C TYR A 202 -14.84 3.93 12.82
N GLN A 203 -15.89 4.41 13.49
CA GLN A 203 -16.82 5.38 12.91
C GLN A 203 -16.13 6.66 12.39
N SER A 204 -15.03 7.07 13.01
CA SER A 204 -14.23 8.23 12.57
C SER A 204 -13.63 8.06 11.18
N LEU A 205 -13.48 6.82 10.69
CA LEU A 205 -12.93 6.53 9.36
C LEU A 205 -13.95 6.76 8.23
N LYS A 206 -15.26 6.82 8.54
CA LYS A 206 -16.33 6.98 7.53
C LYS A 206 -16.27 8.30 6.75
N LYS A 207 -15.56 9.32 7.27
CA LYS A 207 -15.36 10.61 6.59
C LYS A 207 -14.29 10.56 5.50
N TYR A 208 -13.55 9.46 5.38
CA TYR A 208 -12.51 9.26 4.39
C TYR A 208 -12.95 8.24 3.33
N GLN A 209 -12.33 8.29 2.15
CA GLN A 209 -12.55 7.26 1.14
C GLN A 209 -11.57 6.10 1.37
N LEU A 210 -12.08 4.92 1.66
CA LEU A 210 -11.28 3.71 1.81
C LEU A 210 -11.40 2.88 0.52
N ILE A 211 -10.27 2.64 -0.15
CA ILE A 211 -10.21 1.92 -1.43
C ILE A 211 -9.48 0.61 -1.18
N PHE A 212 -10.18 -0.51 -1.26
CA PHE A 212 -9.60 -1.83 -0.98
C PHE A 212 -9.21 -2.56 -2.27
N PHE A 213 -7.93 -2.90 -2.39
CA PHE A 213 -7.41 -3.89 -3.31
C PHE A 213 -7.32 -5.22 -2.57
N LEU A 214 -8.24 -6.14 -2.89
CA LEU A 214 -8.34 -7.44 -2.26
C LEU A 214 -7.66 -8.49 -3.14
N LEU A 215 -6.68 -9.21 -2.58
CA LEU A 215 -5.99 -10.31 -3.26
C LEU A 215 -6.16 -11.61 -2.47
N PRO A 216 -7.20 -12.41 -2.78
CA PRO A 216 -7.29 -13.77 -2.27
C PRO A 216 -6.14 -14.61 -2.85
N LEU A 217 -5.59 -15.51 -2.04
CA LEU A 217 -4.42 -16.35 -2.36
C LEU A 217 -4.67 -17.80 -1.93
N GLU A 218 -3.97 -18.74 -2.56
CA GLU A 218 -3.90 -20.13 -2.08
C GLU A 218 -3.14 -20.19 -0.75
N ASP A 219 -1.92 -19.65 -0.76
CA ASP A 219 -1.06 -19.55 0.41
C ASP A 219 -0.18 -18.31 0.37
N VAL A 220 -0.30 -17.50 1.43
CA VAL A 220 0.47 -16.27 1.64
C VAL A 220 1.97 -16.54 1.76
N ASP A 221 2.41 -17.65 2.37
CA ASP A 221 3.83 -17.90 2.57
C ASP A 221 4.50 -18.25 1.24
N SER A 222 3.86 -19.09 0.42
CA SER A 222 4.29 -19.39 -0.95
C SER A 222 4.32 -18.12 -1.80
N PHE A 223 3.24 -17.34 -1.79
CA PHE A 223 3.17 -16.07 -2.52
C PHE A 223 4.34 -15.12 -2.19
N ARG A 224 4.64 -14.95 -0.89
CA ARG A 224 5.77 -14.10 -0.45
C ARG A 224 7.11 -14.59 -0.97
N LYS A 225 7.36 -15.90 -0.93
CA LYS A 225 8.61 -16.51 -1.41
C LYS A 225 8.76 -16.36 -2.92
N GLU A 226 7.71 -16.66 -3.67
CA GLU A 226 7.71 -16.56 -5.13
C GLU A 226 7.87 -15.11 -5.59
N LEU A 227 7.17 -14.18 -4.95
CA LEU A 227 7.29 -12.76 -5.23
C LEU A 227 8.71 -12.24 -4.93
N GLN A 228 9.27 -12.63 -3.78
CA GLN A 228 10.65 -12.29 -3.45
C GLN A 228 11.62 -12.85 -4.49
N HIS A 229 11.46 -14.10 -4.92
CA HIS A 229 12.28 -14.71 -5.96
C HIS A 229 12.13 -13.95 -7.29
N ALA A 230 10.92 -13.65 -7.73
CA ALA A 230 10.66 -12.93 -8.97
C ALA A 230 11.34 -11.55 -9.00
N ILE A 231 11.36 -10.85 -7.87
CA ILE A 231 12.01 -9.53 -7.73
C ILE A 231 13.52 -9.67 -7.44
N TYR A 232 13.98 -10.79 -6.89
CA TYR A 232 15.38 -11.04 -6.51
C TYR A 232 15.87 -12.44 -6.90
N PRO A 233 15.98 -12.76 -8.21
CA PRO A 233 16.27 -14.12 -8.65
C PRO A 233 17.67 -14.64 -8.29
N PHE A 234 18.60 -13.74 -7.91
CA PHE A 234 20.00 -14.07 -7.63
C PHE A 234 20.39 -13.99 -6.15
N LYS A 235 19.42 -13.81 -5.23
CA LYS A 235 19.74 -13.69 -3.79
C LYS A 235 19.94 -15.03 -3.08
N ASN A 236 19.58 -16.14 -3.75
CA ASN A 236 19.65 -17.52 -3.22
C ASN A 236 20.57 -18.45 -4.04
N SER A 237 21.59 -17.91 -4.71
CA SER A 237 22.62 -18.69 -5.41
C SER A 237 24.00 -18.49 -4.80
#